data_AF-A0A9K3KUY4-F1
#
_entry.id   AF-A0A9K3KUY4-F1
#
_cell.length_a   1.000
_cell.length_b   1.000
_cell.length_c   1.000
_cell.angle_alpha   90.00
_cell.angle_beta   90.00
_cell.angle_gamma   90.00
#
_symmetry.space_group_name_H-M   'P 1'
#
loop_
_entity.id
_entity.type
_entity.pdbx_description
1 polymer ?
#
loop_
_entity_poly.entity_id
_entity_poly.type
_entity_poly.pdbx_seq_one_letter_code
_entity_poly.pdbx_strand_id
1 'polypeptide(L)'
;MTRRSTWYYYQCNQSLMLVVTVLLLTLCNLTSVAEKSTSYYHDDDTEAFAHPNEQHYNLRNDTDLHPDLHRRLSLESVPLNSREDPLRILYTVTTLAEYDEGHRATTKGFDRLSNLLIPVVKEGVESMLEKGYHVDVFIVSHYEMTRPQLLRDALPDSVHVRYWDNAAPISYKPDQREKDPKAKLWKNTLALARQHRFVVKDNLMDYDMFLNFEDDMILHGDMVEHHLQMTQKLFQLRETAPDEVPESQLSNFYGPLTKDQLKRCYPGLLRVEVLLEEETYPTQPELDPVPVTPHEDIDPAPCCHLKAAAHEEKRPAKPTSDKLFLWETNIIALGVRHMEALGWVALLRGPRPRQGEYGLTVSDYWSGTNKYFDKQRRPNPGEFNMINNQGGWMGTRQQIWEWHTEICPGGFLPPFEGPHYNWDGLDPRNVEFWSGGLNLFTARHACNMQRLVMLESPDGFARQLIYHSANNKQRQLTWRKKSFVKINDLYGQLLTVAKDAEADMKEKK
;
A
#
# COMPACT_ATOMS: atom_id res chain seq x y z
N MET A 1 46.23 12.64 -42.81
CA MET A 1 44.86 12.48 -42.32
C MET A 1 44.92 12.56 -40.80
N THR A 2 44.75 13.78 -40.30
CA THR A 2 44.92 14.20 -38.90
C THR A 2 44.08 15.46 -38.73
N ARG A 3 43.61 15.70 -37.49
CA ARG A 3 42.87 16.87 -36.98
C ARG A 3 41.33 16.79 -37.14
N ARG A 4 40.51 17.26 -36.19
CA ARG A 4 40.70 17.80 -34.82
C ARG A 4 39.29 18.03 -34.22
N SER A 5 39.27 18.22 -32.89
CA SER A 5 38.50 19.25 -32.12
C SER A 5 36.98 19.06 -31.89
N THR A 6 36.37 19.33 -30.72
CA THR A 6 36.86 19.90 -29.43
C THR A 6 35.73 19.93 -28.35
N TRP A 7 36.05 19.52 -27.09
CA TRP A 7 35.75 20.12 -25.75
C TRP A 7 34.28 20.31 -25.24
N TYR A 8 33.91 20.43 -23.95
CA TYR A 8 34.55 20.77 -22.66
C TYR A 8 33.82 20.12 -21.44
N TYR A 9 34.57 19.87 -20.36
CA TYR A 9 34.14 19.44 -19.00
C TYR A 9 34.12 20.65 -18.04
N TYR A 10 33.33 20.63 -16.97
CA TYR A 10 33.62 21.42 -15.75
C TYR A 10 33.27 20.63 -14.46
N GLN A 11 34.27 20.46 -13.61
CA GLN A 11 34.20 20.09 -12.20
C GLN A 11 33.99 21.34 -11.35
N CYS A 12 33.35 21.20 -10.18
CA CYS A 12 33.43 22.20 -9.12
C CYS A 12 33.80 21.51 -7.81
N ASN A 13 34.82 22.03 -7.13
CA ASN A 13 35.37 21.51 -5.89
C ASN A 13 35.29 22.59 -4.78
N GLN A 14 35.43 22.11 -3.55
CA GLN A 14 35.15 22.71 -2.25
C GLN A 14 35.90 24.00 -1.83
N SER A 15 35.33 24.68 -0.81
CA SER A 15 35.95 25.06 0.49
C SER A 15 36.06 26.54 0.90
N LEU A 16 35.41 26.81 2.05
CA LEU A 16 35.83 27.56 3.26
C LEU A 16 36.07 29.09 3.31
N MET A 17 35.34 29.68 4.28
CA MET A 17 35.77 30.59 5.38
C MET A 17 35.74 32.13 5.26
N LEU A 18 35.10 32.69 6.32
CA LEU A 18 35.41 33.91 7.11
C LEU A 18 34.84 35.31 6.69
N VAL A 19 33.90 35.77 7.54
CA VAL A 19 34.02 36.94 8.47
C VAL A 19 33.64 38.37 8.02
N VAL A 20 32.71 38.94 8.81
CA VAL A 20 32.57 40.33 9.30
C VAL A 20 31.69 41.35 8.55
N THR A 21 30.49 41.54 9.14
CA THR A 21 29.97 42.78 9.78
C THR A 21 29.69 44.04 8.94
N VAL A 22 28.47 44.60 9.09
CA VAL A 22 28.15 45.99 9.56
C VAL A 22 26.95 46.66 8.83
N LEU A 23 26.01 47.16 9.66
CA LEU A 23 24.99 48.26 9.53
C LEU A 23 23.84 48.14 8.49
N LEU A 24 22.55 48.06 8.87
CA LEU A 24 21.63 49.02 9.55
C LEU A 24 21.22 50.26 8.72
N LEU A 25 19.88 50.45 8.69
CA LEU A 25 19.08 51.65 8.36
C LEU A 25 18.96 51.96 6.86
N THR A 26 17.76 52.16 6.29
CA THR A 26 16.81 53.19 6.71
C THR A 26 15.38 52.89 6.20
N LEU A 27 14.41 53.18 7.07
CA LEU A 27 12.97 53.26 6.84
C LEU A 27 12.56 54.50 6.00
N CYS A 28 11.28 54.49 5.59
CA CYS A 28 10.43 55.59 5.12
C CYS A 28 10.41 55.90 3.61
N ASN A 29 9.31 55.56 2.94
CA ASN A 29 8.20 56.53 2.81
C ASN A 29 6.90 55.89 2.27
N LEU A 30 5.82 56.21 2.97
CA LEU A 30 4.43 56.13 2.52
C LEU A 30 4.20 57.06 1.31
N THR A 31 3.30 56.69 0.40
CA THR A 31 2.11 57.50 0.10
C THR A 31 1.12 56.76 -0.79
N SER A 32 -0.15 56.92 -0.41
CA SER A 32 -1.38 56.51 -1.06
C SER A 32 -1.61 57.18 -2.41
N VAL A 33 -2.26 56.48 -3.35
CA VAL A 33 -3.23 57.09 -4.27
C VAL A 33 -4.43 56.16 -4.41
N ALA A 34 -5.60 56.75 -4.18
CA ALA A 34 -6.92 56.15 -4.27
C ALA A 34 -7.52 56.30 -5.68
N GLU A 35 -8.52 55.45 -5.93
CA GLU A 35 -9.67 55.61 -6.84
C GLU A 35 -9.43 55.69 -8.36
N LYS A 36 -10.01 54.71 -9.06
CA LYS A 36 -11.14 54.97 -9.96
C LYS A 36 -11.96 53.71 -10.24
N SER A 37 -13.17 53.72 -9.68
CA SER A 37 -14.31 52.92 -10.09
C SER A 37 -14.87 53.42 -11.43
N THR A 38 -15.19 52.51 -12.34
CA THR A 38 -16.22 52.74 -13.36
C THR A 38 -17.10 51.51 -13.44
N SER A 39 -18.38 51.74 -13.16
CA SER A 39 -19.50 50.83 -13.31
C SER A 39 -19.90 50.65 -14.78
N TYR A 40 -20.65 49.56 -15.00
CA TYR A 40 -21.74 49.30 -15.97
C TYR A 40 -21.51 48.03 -16.79
N TYR A 41 -22.21 46.96 -16.42
CA TYR A 41 -23.36 46.44 -17.17
C TYR A 41 -24.16 45.49 -16.27
N HIS A 42 -25.45 45.83 -16.10
CA HIS A 42 -26.53 44.99 -15.60
C HIS A 42 -27.28 44.45 -16.81
N ASP A 43 -27.75 43.21 -16.69
CA ASP A 43 -28.96 42.58 -17.26
C ASP A 43 -28.62 41.09 -17.48
N ASP A 44 -28.98 40.20 -16.55
CA ASP A 44 -30.31 39.63 -16.26
C ASP A 44 -30.52 38.29 -16.96
N ASP A 45 -31.25 37.41 -16.27
CA ASP A 45 -31.68 36.05 -16.61
C ASP A 45 -30.72 34.89 -16.30
N THR A 46 -30.63 34.55 -15.01
CA THR A 46 -30.50 33.15 -14.58
C THR A 46 -31.56 32.80 -13.54
N GLU A 47 -32.51 31.96 -13.96
CA GLU A 47 -33.49 31.30 -13.10
C GLU A 47 -32.77 30.51 -11.99
N ALA A 48 -33.13 30.85 -10.75
CA ALA A 48 -32.64 30.20 -9.55
C ALA A 48 -33.26 28.80 -9.42
N PHE A 49 -32.47 27.75 -9.65
CA PHE A 49 -32.72 26.44 -9.07
C PHE A 49 -32.41 26.51 -7.58
N ALA A 50 -33.47 26.60 -6.76
CA ALA A 50 -33.38 26.41 -5.32
C ALA A 50 -32.96 24.97 -5.02
N HIS A 51 -31.70 24.78 -4.62
CA HIS A 51 -31.25 23.54 -4.00
C HIS A 51 -31.91 23.42 -2.62
N PRO A 52 -32.58 22.31 -2.30
CA PRO A 52 -33.10 22.08 -0.95
C PRO A 52 -31.94 21.92 0.03
N ASN A 53 -32.03 22.65 1.15
CA ASN A 53 -31.17 22.62 2.33
C ASN A 53 -30.36 21.33 2.50
N GLU A 54 -29.03 21.44 2.34
CA GLU A 54 -28.08 20.49 2.90
C GLU A 54 -28.24 20.49 4.43
N GLN A 55 -28.93 19.47 4.95
CA GLN A 55 -28.84 19.12 6.36
C GLN A 55 -27.43 18.56 6.60
N HIS A 56 -26.54 19.38 7.11
CA HIS A 56 -25.31 18.93 7.76
C HIS A 56 -25.69 17.99 8.92
N TYR A 57 -25.56 16.68 8.70
CA TYR A 57 -25.61 15.69 9.77
C TYR A 57 -24.40 15.91 10.69
N ASN A 58 -24.63 16.59 11.81
CA ASN A 58 -23.68 16.68 12.92
C ASN A 58 -23.62 15.30 13.62
N LEU A 59 -22.79 14.39 13.11
CA LEU A 59 -22.53 13.05 13.67
C LEU A 59 -21.70 13.05 14.97
N ARG A 60 -21.52 14.21 15.61
CA ARG A 60 -20.80 14.31 16.89
C ARG A 60 -21.81 14.44 18.02
N ASN A 61 -22.27 13.29 18.53
CA ASN A 61 -22.69 13.02 19.93
C ASN A 61 -23.75 11.92 20.09
N ASP A 62 -24.08 11.14 19.06
CA ASP A 62 -24.90 9.93 19.26
C ASP A 62 -24.03 8.77 19.78
N THR A 63 -23.88 8.71 21.10
CA THR A 63 -23.31 7.55 21.81
C THR A 63 -24.26 6.35 21.86
N ASP A 64 -25.46 6.45 21.28
CA ASP A 64 -26.45 5.38 21.21
C ASP A 64 -26.39 4.62 19.87
N LEU A 65 -25.18 4.31 19.40
CA LEU A 65 -25.03 3.26 18.38
C LEU A 65 -25.50 1.94 19.00
N HIS A 66 -26.58 1.40 18.44
CA HIS A 66 -27.24 0.17 18.89
C HIS A 66 -26.18 -0.92 19.20
N PRO A 67 -26.18 -1.56 20.38
CA PRO A 67 -25.20 -2.59 20.76
C PRO A 67 -25.05 -3.71 19.70
N ASP A 68 -26.12 -4.01 18.96
CA ASP A 68 -26.07 -4.96 17.85
C ASP A 68 -25.20 -4.51 16.68
N LEU A 69 -25.03 -3.21 16.44
CA LEU A 69 -24.13 -2.72 15.38
C LEU A 69 -22.68 -3.02 15.77
N HIS A 70 -22.28 -2.73 17.01
CA HIS A 70 -20.95 -3.10 17.50
C HIS A 70 -20.71 -4.62 17.43
N ARG A 71 -21.73 -5.41 17.77
CA ARG A 71 -21.66 -6.87 17.67
C ARG A 71 -21.56 -7.37 16.23
N ARG A 72 -22.25 -6.73 15.29
CA ARG A 72 -22.21 -7.06 13.84
C ARG A 72 -20.92 -6.59 13.16
N LEU A 73 -20.24 -5.60 13.74
CA LEU A 73 -18.97 -5.10 13.22
C LEU A 73 -17.80 -5.97 13.70
N SER A 74 -17.85 -6.52 14.91
CA SER A 74 -16.67 -7.16 15.52
C SER A 74 -16.46 -8.61 15.13
N LEU A 75 -15.73 -8.79 14.03
CA LEU A 75 -15.19 -10.09 13.60
C LEU A 75 -14.03 -10.54 14.49
N GLU A 76 -13.31 -9.60 15.06
CA GLU A 76 -12.07 -9.82 15.80
C GLU A 76 -12.31 -10.46 17.18
N SER A 77 -13.51 -10.27 17.74
CA SER A 77 -13.89 -10.81 19.06
C SER A 77 -14.35 -12.26 19.04
N VAL A 78 -14.70 -12.81 17.87
CA VAL A 78 -15.22 -14.18 17.72
C VAL A 78 -14.13 -15.08 17.13
N PRO A 79 -13.79 -16.22 17.75
CA PRO A 79 -12.85 -17.18 17.16
C PRO A 79 -13.34 -17.63 15.77
N LEU A 80 -12.45 -17.63 14.78
CA LEU A 80 -12.78 -17.98 13.38
C LEU A 80 -13.54 -19.32 13.26
N ASN A 81 -13.17 -20.32 14.08
CA ASN A 81 -13.75 -21.66 14.05
C ASN A 81 -15.13 -21.78 14.73
N SER A 82 -15.64 -20.70 15.33
CA SER A 82 -16.91 -20.73 16.10
C SER A 82 -18.12 -20.16 15.34
N ARG A 83 -17.94 -19.76 14.08
CA ARG A 83 -19.00 -19.15 13.28
C ARG A 83 -19.89 -20.24 12.66
N GLU A 84 -21.20 -20.04 12.77
CA GLU A 84 -22.20 -20.89 12.09
C GLU A 84 -22.25 -20.59 10.58
N ASP A 85 -22.08 -19.32 10.20
CA ASP A 85 -22.06 -18.88 8.80
C ASP A 85 -20.63 -18.66 8.28
N PRO A 86 -20.35 -19.00 7.00
CA PRO A 86 -19.06 -18.75 6.38
C PRO A 86 -18.78 -17.25 6.30
N LEU A 87 -17.51 -16.87 6.50
CA LEU A 87 -17.06 -15.48 6.36
C LEU A 87 -17.25 -15.02 4.91
N ARG A 88 -17.91 -13.87 4.74
CA ARG A 88 -18.22 -13.31 3.42
C ARG A 88 -17.14 -12.35 2.95
N ILE A 89 -16.53 -12.65 1.81
CA ILE A 89 -15.43 -11.90 1.20
C ILE A 89 -15.92 -11.21 -0.09
N LEU A 90 -15.64 -9.92 -0.21
CA LEU A 90 -15.74 -9.21 -1.48
C LEU A 90 -14.35 -9.03 -2.08
N TYR A 91 -14.05 -9.75 -3.16
CA TYR A 91 -12.81 -9.64 -3.90
C TYR A 91 -12.97 -8.66 -5.07
N THR A 92 -12.47 -7.45 -4.89
CA THR A 92 -12.50 -6.39 -5.91
C THR A 92 -11.18 -6.32 -6.65
N VAL A 93 -11.24 -6.36 -7.98
CA VAL A 93 -10.07 -6.33 -8.85
C VAL A 93 -10.17 -5.19 -9.85
N THR A 94 -9.08 -4.44 -9.99
CA THR A 94 -8.96 -3.39 -11.02
C THR A 94 -8.17 -3.86 -12.22
N THR A 95 -8.66 -3.53 -13.42
CA THR A 95 -8.01 -3.88 -14.68
C THR A 95 -7.99 -2.70 -15.66
N LEU A 96 -6.82 -2.43 -16.23
CA LEU A 96 -6.60 -1.26 -17.09
C LEU A 96 -6.89 -1.51 -18.57
N ALA A 97 -6.84 -2.76 -19.04
CA ALA A 97 -7.04 -3.08 -20.44
C ALA A 97 -7.56 -4.51 -20.62
N GLU A 98 -8.41 -4.73 -21.62
CA GLU A 98 -8.82 -6.10 -21.99
C GLU A 98 -7.72 -6.80 -22.79
N TYR A 99 -7.06 -6.00 -23.65
CA TYR A 99 -5.90 -6.38 -24.44
C TYR A 99 -4.77 -5.40 -24.17
N ASP A 100 -3.56 -5.91 -23.96
CA ASP A 100 -2.41 -5.03 -23.71
C ASP A 100 -2.13 -4.14 -24.93
N GLU A 101 -1.79 -2.88 -24.67
CA GLU A 101 -1.49 -1.89 -25.73
C GLU A 101 -0.01 -1.93 -26.17
N GLY A 102 0.83 -2.71 -25.48
CA GLY A 102 2.29 -2.77 -25.69
C GLY A 102 3.07 -1.77 -24.84
N HIS A 103 2.43 -1.09 -23.89
CA HIS A 103 3.08 -0.19 -22.94
C HIS A 103 3.74 -0.98 -21.79
N ARG A 104 4.76 -0.39 -21.14
CA ARG A 104 5.47 -1.01 -20.00
C ARG A 104 6.03 -2.42 -20.31
N ALA A 105 6.58 -2.62 -21.50
CA ALA A 105 7.12 -3.92 -21.93
C ALA A 105 6.10 -5.08 -21.95
N THR A 106 4.80 -4.77 -22.08
CA THR A 106 3.77 -5.75 -22.44
C THR A 106 3.78 -6.04 -23.95
N THR A 107 3.13 -7.12 -24.36
CA THR A 107 2.99 -7.47 -25.78
C THR A 107 1.69 -6.91 -26.31
N LYS A 108 1.76 -6.01 -27.30
CA LYS A 108 0.54 -5.43 -27.90
C LYS A 108 -0.38 -6.52 -28.45
N GLY A 109 -1.66 -6.45 -28.10
CA GLY A 109 -2.68 -7.42 -28.48
C GLY A 109 -2.70 -8.69 -27.61
N PHE A 110 -1.86 -8.79 -26.58
CA PHE A 110 -1.94 -9.86 -25.60
C PHE A 110 -3.30 -9.82 -24.90
N ASP A 111 -4.03 -10.94 -24.93
CA ASP A 111 -5.34 -11.06 -24.30
C ASP A 111 -5.19 -11.10 -22.78
N ARG A 112 -5.23 -9.91 -22.16
CA ARG A 112 -5.02 -9.73 -20.72
C ARG A 112 -6.18 -10.34 -19.92
N LEU A 113 -7.41 -10.28 -20.45
CA LEU A 113 -8.56 -10.91 -19.80
C LEU A 113 -8.33 -12.42 -19.65
N SER A 114 -8.09 -13.13 -20.76
CA SER A 114 -8.00 -14.59 -20.75
C SER A 114 -6.70 -15.12 -20.15
N ASN A 115 -5.59 -14.44 -20.38
CA ASN A 115 -4.27 -14.96 -19.99
C ASN A 115 -3.74 -14.34 -18.68
N LEU A 116 -4.38 -13.31 -18.11
CA LEU A 116 -3.93 -12.72 -16.85
C LEU A 116 -5.06 -12.63 -15.84
N LEU A 117 -6.08 -11.81 -16.09
CA LEU A 117 -7.15 -11.53 -15.14
C LEU A 117 -7.91 -12.79 -14.72
N ILE A 118 -8.41 -13.58 -15.67
CA ILE A 118 -9.18 -14.81 -15.37
C ILE A 118 -8.35 -15.81 -14.55
N PRO A 119 -7.14 -16.20 -14.97
CA PRO A 119 -6.27 -17.07 -14.17
C PRO A 119 -6.03 -16.59 -12.75
N VAL A 120 -5.74 -15.30 -12.56
CA VAL A 120 -5.45 -14.69 -11.25
C VAL A 120 -6.69 -14.72 -10.35
N VAL A 121 -7.83 -14.28 -10.87
CA VAL A 121 -9.09 -14.27 -10.12
C VAL A 121 -9.53 -15.69 -9.78
N LYS A 122 -9.47 -16.61 -10.74
CA LYS A 122 -9.86 -18.01 -10.56
C LYS A 122 -9.04 -18.70 -9.49
N GLU A 123 -7.70 -18.61 -9.57
CA GLU A 123 -6.80 -19.22 -8.58
C GLU A 123 -7.13 -18.75 -7.16
N GLY A 124 -7.31 -17.43 -6.98
CA GLY A 124 -7.60 -16.88 -5.66
C GLY A 124 -8.99 -17.24 -5.14
N VAL A 125 -10.01 -17.17 -5.99
CA VAL A 125 -11.38 -17.56 -5.63
C VAL A 125 -11.45 -19.03 -5.23
N GLU A 126 -10.91 -19.94 -6.05
CA GLU A 126 -10.93 -21.37 -5.74
C GLU A 126 -10.20 -21.68 -4.43
N SER A 127 -9.02 -21.07 -4.21
CA SER A 127 -8.26 -21.24 -2.98
C SER A 127 -9.02 -20.75 -1.74
N MET A 128 -9.76 -19.63 -1.86
CA MET A 128 -10.60 -19.11 -0.77
C MET A 128 -11.84 -19.99 -0.52
N LEU A 129 -12.48 -20.52 -1.57
CA LEU A 129 -13.61 -21.44 -1.44
C LEU A 129 -13.19 -22.75 -0.75
N GLU A 130 -11.99 -23.27 -1.05
CA GLU A 130 -11.41 -24.45 -0.39
C GLU A 130 -11.19 -24.24 1.12
N LYS A 131 -11.02 -22.99 1.56
CA LYS A 131 -10.97 -22.60 2.97
C LYS A 131 -12.35 -22.40 3.61
N GLY A 132 -13.43 -22.63 2.86
CA GLY A 132 -14.80 -22.50 3.35
C GLY A 132 -15.32 -21.07 3.39
N TYR A 133 -14.67 -20.12 2.72
CA TYR A 133 -15.16 -18.75 2.61
C TYR A 133 -16.28 -18.63 1.58
N HIS A 134 -17.19 -17.68 1.78
CA HIS A 134 -18.13 -17.24 0.75
C HIS A 134 -17.50 -16.07 0.00
N VAL A 135 -17.26 -16.21 -1.31
CA VAL A 135 -16.52 -15.23 -2.10
C VAL A 135 -17.37 -14.69 -3.24
N ASP A 136 -17.48 -13.37 -3.33
CA ASP A 136 -18.00 -12.68 -4.51
C ASP A 136 -16.90 -11.81 -5.14
N VAL A 137 -17.00 -11.61 -6.45
CA VAL A 137 -16.03 -10.86 -7.24
C VAL A 137 -16.64 -9.57 -7.77
N PHE A 138 -15.89 -8.48 -7.71
CA PHE A 138 -16.24 -7.20 -8.31
C PHE A 138 -15.12 -6.71 -9.23
N ILE A 139 -15.38 -6.61 -10.53
CA ILE A 139 -14.40 -6.13 -11.50
C ILE A 139 -14.64 -4.65 -11.76
N VAL A 140 -13.60 -3.85 -11.55
CA VAL A 140 -13.57 -2.43 -11.89
C VAL A 140 -12.64 -2.26 -13.09
N SER A 141 -13.20 -1.94 -14.24
CA SER A 141 -12.43 -1.90 -15.50
C SER A 141 -12.35 -0.46 -16.04
N HIS A 142 -11.18 -0.11 -16.61
CA HIS A 142 -11.02 1.16 -17.33
C HIS A 142 -11.82 1.18 -18.66
N TYR A 143 -12.01 0.00 -19.24
CA TYR A 143 -12.62 -0.22 -20.54
C TYR A 143 -14.06 -0.74 -20.39
N GLU A 144 -14.74 -1.01 -21.50
CA GLU A 144 -16.00 -1.75 -21.50
C GLU A 144 -15.70 -3.23 -21.67
N MET A 145 -16.11 -4.08 -20.72
CA MET A 145 -15.82 -5.50 -20.76
C MET A 145 -16.64 -6.16 -21.87
N THR A 146 -16.00 -6.54 -22.97
CA THR A 146 -16.73 -7.11 -24.12
C THR A 146 -16.99 -8.61 -23.99
N ARG A 147 -16.24 -9.30 -23.13
CA ARG A 147 -16.31 -10.76 -22.94
C ARG A 147 -16.50 -11.17 -21.47
N PRO A 148 -17.47 -10.59 -20.72
CA PRO A 148 -17.65 -10.90 -19.29
C PRO A 148 -17.98 -12.37 -19.04
N GLN A 149 -18.62 -13.05 -20.02
CA GLN A 149 -18.99 -14.45 -19.91
C GLN A 149 -17.77 -15.37 -19.72
N LEU A 150 -16.59 -15.03 -20.26
CA LEU A 150 -15.38 -15.84 -20.06
C LEU A 150 -14.98 -15.92 -18.59
N LEU A 151 -15.09 -14.81 -17.86
CA LEU A 151 -14.82 -14.78 -16.41
C LEU A 151 -15.92 -15.53 -15.64
N ARG A 152 -17.17 -15.35 -16.03
CA ARG A 152 -18.31 -16.05 -15.43
C ARG A 152 -18.19 -17.57 -15.57
N ASP A 153 -17.87 -18.07 -16.76
CA ASP A 153 -17.70 -19.50 -17.05
C ASP A 153 -16.49 -20.10 -16.34
N ALA A 154 -15.48 -19.29 -16.03
CA ALA A 154 -14.28 -19.73 -15.33
C ALA A 154 -14.48 -19.93 -13.82
N LEU A 155 -15.57 -19.39 -13.24
CA LEU A 155 -15.82 -19.37 -11.80
C LEU A 155 -17.05 -20.23 -11.42
N PRO A 156 -17.04 -20.90 -10.26
CA PRO A 156 -18.18 -21.68 -9.77
C PRO A 156 -19.47 -20.87 -9.66
N ASP A 157 -20.62 -21.49 -9.95
CA ASP A 157 -21.94 -20.83 -9.94
C ASP A 157 -22.29 -20.15 -8.60
N SER A 158 -21.70 -20.60 -7.49
CA SER A 158 -21.87 -20.02 -6.16
C SER A 158 -21.22 -18.66 -5.96
N VAL A 159 -20.30 -18.25 -6.84
CA VAL A 159 -19.57 -16.97 -6.75
C VAL A 159 -20.35 -15.94 -7.56
N HIS A 160 -20.78 -14.81 -7.00
CA HIS A 160 -21.37 -13.74 -7.82
C HIS A 160 -20.29 -12.85 -8.42
N VAL A 161 -20.46 -12.44 -9.68
CA VAL A 161 -19.53 -11.51 -10.36
C VAL A 161 -20.29 -10.24 -10.75
N ARG A 162 -19.77 -9.10 -10.33
CA ARG A 162 -20.29 -7.76 -10.67
C ARG A 162 -19.23 -6.96 -11.43
N TYR A 163 -19.69 -6.00 -12.23
CA TYR A 163 -18.83 -5.20 -13.09
C TYR A 163 -19.13 -3.72 -12.93
N TRP A 164 -18.08 -2.90 -12.91
CA TRP A 164 -18.14 -1.47 -13.15
C TRP A 164 -17.18 -1.14 -14.28
N ASP A 165 -17.77 -0.96 -15.46
CA ASP A 165 -17.05 -0.65 -16.68
C ASP A 165 -16.87 0.85 -16.90
N ASN A 166 -15.86 1.20 -17.69
CA ASN A 166 -15.48 2.60 -17.94
C ASN A 166 -15.28 3.41 -16.65
N ALA A 167 -14.80 2.75 -15.58
CA ALA A 167 -14.79 3.28 -14.23
C ALA A 167 -13.67 4.28 -13.95
N ALA A 168 -12.76 4.52 -14.91
CA ALA A 168 -11.68 5.48 -14.73
C ALA A 168 -12.25 6.88 -14.47
N PRO A 169 -11.91 7.51 -13.32
CA PRO A 169 -12.46 8.81 -12.99
C PRO A 169 -12.00 9.86 -14.00
N ILE A 170 -12.86 10.84 -14.26
CA ILE A 170 -12.53 11.97 -15.12
C ILE A 170 -11.90 13.06 -14.25
N SER A 171 -10.73 13.57 -14.65
CA SER A 171 -10.10 14.73 -14.01
C SER A 171 -9.63 15.73 -15.06
N TYR A 172 -9.16 16.89 -14.63
CA TYR A 172 -8.43 17.80 -15.51
C TYR A 172 -7.00 17.31 -15.71
N LYS A 173 -6.46 17.52 -16.91
CA LYS A 173 -5.08 17.14 -17.22
C LYS A 173 -4.11 17.84 -16.25
N PRO A 174 -3.20 17.14 -15.57
CA PRO A 174 -2.58 17.66 -14.35
C PRO A 174 -1.65 18.85 -14.62
N ASP A 175 -0.98 18.81 -15.76
CA ASP A 175 -0.10 19.87 -16.28
C ASP A 175 -0.86 21.13 -16.72
N GLN A 176 -2.16 21.01 -17.01
CA GLN A 176 -2.99 22.09 -17.55
C GLN A 176 -3.94 22.67 -16.50
N ARG A 177 -4.38 21.86 -15.53
CA ARG A 177 -5.47 22.18 -14.59
C ARG A 177 -5.35 23.54 -13.91
N GLU A 178 -4.15 23.91 -13.46
CA GLU A 178 -3.93 25.15 -12.70
C GLU A 178 -3.50 26.33 -13.60
N LYS A 179 -3.12 26.04 -14.85
CA LYS A 179 -2.47 27.01 -15.74
C LYS A 179 -3.35 27.46 -16.88
N ASP A 180 -4.36 26.68 -17.22
CA ASP A 180 -5.19 26.89 -18.39
C ASP A 180 -6.68 26.77 -18.02
N PRO A 181 -7.48 27.84 -18.12
CA PRO A 181 -8.93 27.75 -17.94
C PRO A 181 -9.61 26.84 -18.99
N LYS A 182 -8.89 26.45 -20.05
CA LYS A 182 -9.31 25.48 -21.06
C LYS A 182 -8.71 24.08 -20.85
N ALA A 183 -8.22 23.78 -19.64
CA ALA A 183 -7.67 22.48 -19.29
C ALA A 183 -8.62 21.37 -19.72
N LYS A 184 -8.11 20.41 -20.51
CA LYS A 184 -8.94 19.32 -21.03
C LYS A 184 -9.25 18.32 -19.92
N LEU A 185 -10.49 17.82 -19.94
CA LEU A 185 -10.86 16.62 -19.19
C LEU A 185 -10.15 15.40 -19.80
N TRP A 186 -9.74 14.47 -18.97
CA TRP A 186 -9.14 13.21 -19.37
C TRP A 186 -9.51 12.09 -18.40
N LYS A 187 -9.46 10.84 -18.87
CA LYS A 187 -9.65 9.65 -18.04
C LYS A 187 -8.38 9.43 -17.22
N ASN A 188 -8.45 9.61 -15.91
CA ASN A 188 -7.33 9.43 -14.99
C ASN A 188 -7.19 7.95 -14.58
N THR A 189 -6.56 7.17 -15.44
CA THR A 189 -6.33 5.73 -15.21
C THR A 189 -5.45 5.45 -13.98
N LEU A 190 -4.60 6.40 -13.57
CA LEU A 190 -3.78 6.28 -12.36
C LEU A 190 -4.63 6.29 -11.08
N ALA A 191 -5.85 6.80 -11.13
CA ALA A 191 -6.80 6.80 -10.03
C ALA A 191 -7.89 5.73 -10.18
N LEU A 192 -7.76 4.76 -11.08
CA LEU A 192 -8.77 3.69 -11.23
C LEU A 192 -8.97 2.93 -9.90
N ALA A 193 -7.89 2.59 -9.19
CA ALA A 193 -7.98 1.89 -7.91
C ALA A 193 -8.58 2.70 -6.76
N ARG A 194 -8.84 4.00 -6.95
CA ARG A 194 -9.68 4.78 -6.02
C ARG A 194 -11.09 4.19 -5.94
N GLN A 195 -11.59 3.64 -7.05
CA GLN A 195 -12.95 3.09 -7.14
C GLN A 195 -13.18 1.88 -6.24
N HIS A 196 -12.11 1.17 -5.83
CA HIS A 196 -12.18 0.19 -4.74
C HIS A 196 -12.94 0.73 -3.53
N ARG A 197 -12.74 2.00 -3.16
CA ARG A 197 -13.36 2.59 -1.98
C ARG A 197 -14.86 2.88 -2.14
N PHE A 198 -15.31 3.17 -3.35
CA PHE A 198 -16.74 3.32 -3.63
C PHE A 198 -17.43 1.95 -3.57
N VAL A 199 -16.82 0.92 -4.18
CA VAL A 199 -17.30 -0.45 -4.07
C VAL A 199 -17.38 -0.89 -2.60
N VAL A 200 -16.32 -0.66 -1.82
CA VAL A 200 -16.32 -0.99 -0.39
C VAL A 200 -17.40 -0.22 0.37
N LYS A 201 -17.54 1.09 0.15
CA LYS A 201 -18.58 1.90 0.81
C LYS A 201 -19.98 1.33 0.57
N ASP A 202 -20.31 1.03 -0.67
CA ASP A 202 -21.64 0.58 -1.06
C ASP A 202 -21.95 -0.85 -0.58
N ASN A 203 -20.93 -1.61 -0.19
CA ASN A 203 -21.04 -3.00 0.20
C ASN A 203 -20.57 -3.26 1.65
N LEU A 204 -20.27 -2.21 2.42
CA LEU A 204 -19.59 -2.33 3.71
C LEU A 204 -20.37 -3.25 4.67
N MET A 205 -21.69 -3.16 4.64
CA MET A 205 -22.58 -3.91 5.53
C MET A 205 -22.87 -5.34 5.06
N ASP A 206 -22.56 -5.67 3.80
CA ASP A 206 -22.89 -6.97 3.20
C ASP A 206 -21.74 -7.98 3.32
N TYR A 207 -20.50 -7.52 3.50
CA TYR A 207 -19.31 -8.39 3.52
C TYR A 207 -18.45 -8.14 4.74
N ASP A 208 -17.81 -9.21 5.22
CA ASP A 208 -17.02 -9.23 6.44
C ASP A 208 -15.58 -8.81 6.18
N MET A 209 -15.07 -9.11 4.99
CA MET A 209 -13.71 -8.80 4.57
C MET A 209 -13.66 -8.34 3.12
N PHE A 210 -12.76 -7.41 2.84
CA PHE A 210 -12.57 -6.82 1.52
C PHE A 210 -11.14 -7.03 1.06
N LEU A 211 -10.98 -7.59 -0.14
CA LEU A 211 -9.71 -7.76 -0.84
C LEU A 211 -9.76 -6.82 -2.04
N ASN A 212 -8.86 -5.85 -2.14
CA ASN A 212 -8.88 -4.84 -3.20
C ASN A 212 -7.51 -4.74 -3.87
N PHE A 213 -7.37 -5.32 -5.07
CA PHE A 213 -6.07 -5.52 -5.71
C PHE A 213 -6.05 -5.21 -7.22
N GLU A 214 -4.85 -5.08 -7.77
CA GLU A 214 -4.59 -5.08 -9.22
C GLU A 214 -4.80 -6.49 -9.81
N ASP A 215 -5.08 -6.56 -11.12
CA ASP A 215 -5.43 -7.80 -11.84
C ASP A 215 -4.26 -8.78 -12.07
N ASP A 216 -3.04 -8.43 -11.67
CA ASP A 216 -1.87 -9.30 -11.71
C ASP A 216 -1.42 -9.78 -10.32
N MET A 217 -2.23 -9.58 -9.28
CA MET A 217 -1.97 -10.00 -7.90
C MET A 217 -2.68 -11.31 -7.55
N ILE A 218 -1.91 -12.39 -7.33
CA ILE A 218 -2.45 -13.69 -6.93
C ILE A 218 -2.57 -13.74 -5.40
N LEU A 219 -3.79 -14.02 -4.92
CA LEU A 219 -4.14 -14.07 -3.50
C LEU A 219 -4.71 -15.44 -3.15
N HIS A 220 -4.00 -16.22 -2.34
CA HIS A 220 -4.49 -17.51 -1.85
C HIS A 220 -5.30 -17.37 -0.57
N GLY A 221 -6.16 -18.34 -0.31
CA GLY A 221 -6.95 -18.43 0.93
C GLY A 221 -6.10 -18.52 2.19
N ASP A 222 -4.88 -19.09 2.11
CA ASP A 222 -3.92 -19.11 3.22
C ASP A 222 -3.47 -17.70 3.64
N MET A 223 -3.33 -16.77 2.70
CA MET A 223 -3.00 -15.37 3.00
C MET A 223 -4.13 -14.68 3.75
N VAL A 224 -5.38 -14.96 3.34
CA VAL A 224 -6.59 -14.43 3.96
C VAL A 224 -6.72 -14.93 5.40
N GLU A 225 -6.57 -16.24 5.60
CA GLU A 225 -6.60 -16.86 6.92
C GLU A 225 -5.52 -16.27 7.83
N HIS A 226 -4.30 -16.14 7.32
CA HIS A 226 -3.19 -15.54 8.05
C HIS A 226 -3.44 -14.08 8.43
N HIS A 227 -3.98 -13.29 7.50
CA HIS A 227 -4.33 -11.88 7.74
C HIS A 227 -5.38 -11.76 8.85
N LEU A 228 -6.40 -12.61 8.85
CA LEU A 228 -7.43 -12.65 9.90
C LEU A 228 -6.83 -13.03 11.26
N GLN A 229 -5.99 -14.06 11.31
CA GLN A 229 -5.31 -14.49 12.54
C GLN A 229 -4.43 -13.38 13.13
N MET A 230 -3.61 -12.71 12.29
CA MET A 230 -2.80 -11.59 12.75
C MET A 230 -3.65 -10.40 13.22
N THR A 231 -4.74 -10.10 12.51
CA THR A 231 -5.67 -9.03 12.89
C THR A 231 -6.31 -9.32 14.25
N GLN A 232 -6.74 -10.56 14.50
CA GLN A 232 -7.26 -10.97 15.80
C GLN A 232 -6.23 -10.83 16.92
N LYS A 233 -4.98 -11.25 16.69
CA LYS A 233 -3.90 -11.08 17.68
C LYS A 233 -3.60 -9.61 17.97
N LEU A 234 -3.59 -8.75 16.93
CA LEU A 234 -3.42 -7.30 17.10
C LEU A 234 -4.56 -6.67 17.90
N PHE A 235 -5.79 -7.11 17.65
CA PHE A 235 -6.95 -6.69 18.42
C PHE A 235 -6.82 -7.10 19.89
N GLN A 236 -6.47 -8.35 20.18
CA GLN A 236 -6.24 -8.82 21.56
C GLN A 236 -5.16 -8.02 22.29
N LEU A 237 -4.02 -7.76 21.61
CA LEU A 237 -2.97 -6.90 22.14
C LEU A 237 -3.50 -5.51 22.47
N ARG A 238 -4.32 -4.92 21.58
CA ARG A 238 -4.92 -3.60 21.75
C ARG A 238 -5.84 -3.53 22.96
N GLU A 239 -6.69 -4.53 23.17
CA GLU A 239 -7.63 -4.55 24.30
C GLU A 239 -6.92 -4.56 25.66
N THR A 240 -5.73 -5.17 25.74
CA THR A 240 -4.92 -5.23 26.96
C THR A 240 -3.85 -4.14 27.07
N ALA A 241 -3.66 -3.34 26.02
CA ALA A 241 -2.63 -2.33 25.99
C ALA A 241 -2.98 -1.11 26.86
N PRO A 242 -1.98 -0.42 27.45
CA PRO A 242 -2.22 0.82 28.15
C PRO A 242 -2.61 1.96 27.18
N ASP A 243 -3.32 2.96 27.67
CA ASP A 243 -3.63 4.16 26.86
C ASP A 243 -2.38 5.04 26.67
N GLU A 244 -1.51 5.10 27.69
CA GLU A 244 -0.26 5.87 27.69
C GLU A 244 0.92 5.01 28.16
N VAL A 245 2.12 5.34 27.68
CA VAL A 245 3.39 4.77 28.16
C VAL A 245 4.39 5.89 28.45
N PRO A 246 5.39 5.67 29.31
CA PRO A 246 6.45 6.66 29.53
C PRO A 246 7.14 7.07 28.24
N GLU A 247 7.57 8.32 28.13
CA GLU A 247 8.19 8.85 26.90
C GLU A 247 9.41 8.04 26.44
N SER A 248 10.22 7.57 27.38
CA SER A 248 11.37 6.69 27.09
C SER A 248 10.96 5.37 26.42
N GLN A 249 9.73 4.90 26.67
CA GLN A 249 9.20 3.67 26.07
C GLN A 249 8.80 3.88 24.59
N LEU A 250 8.48 5.11 24.18
CA LEU A 250 8.08 5.41 22.79
C LEU A 250 9.24 5.19 21.81
N SER A 251 10.49 5.35 22.25
CA SER A 251 11.69 5.06 21.46
C SER A 251 12.15 3.61 21.50
N ASN A 252 11.57 2.78 22.36
CA ASN A 252 12.00 1.39 22.53
C ASN A 252 11.42 0.50 21.43
N PHE A 253 12.22 -0.45 20.93
CA PHE A 253 11.84 -1.45 19.94
C PHE A 253 11.24 -2.73 20.56
N TYR A 254 11.01 -2.72 21.86
CA TYR A 254 10.38 -3.79 22.63
C TYR A 254 9.52 -3.19 23.75
N GLY A 255 8.73 -4.01 24.43
CA GLY A 255 7.85 -3.61 25.52
C GLY A 255 6.47 -3.13 25.05
N PRO A 256 5.62 -2.64 25.98
CA PRO A 256 4.24 -2.32 25.68
C PRO A 256 4.14 -1.21 24.63
N LEU A 257 3.13 -1.35 23.77
CA LEU A 257 2.66 -0.33 22.85
C LEU A 257 1.36 0.25 23.42
N THR A 258 1.04 1.50 23.09
CA THR A 258 -0.26 2.08 23.44
C THR A 258 -1.37 1.49 22.56
N LYS A 259 -2.63 1.63 23.01
CA LYS A 259 -3.79 1.30 22.18
C LYS A 259 -3.78 2.02 20.83
N ASP A 260 -3.41 3.30 20.82
CA ASP A 260 -3.35 4.11 19.60
C ASP A 260 -2.26 3.66 18.63
N GLN A 261 -1.10 3.22 19.13
CA GLN A 261 -0.06 2.62 18.30
C GLN A 261 -0.56 1.32 17.66
N LEU A 262 -1.18 0.43 18.45
CA LEU A 262 -1.69 -0.85 17.98
C LEU A 262 -2.87 -0.71 17.01
N LYS A 263 -3.72 0.30 17.21
CA LYS A 263 -4.81 0.62 16.29
C LYS A 263 -4.32 0.99 14.89
N ARG A 264 -3.10 1.53 14.79
CA ARG A 264 -2.43 1.84 13.52
C ARG A 264 -1.63 0.68 12.94
N CYS A 265 -1.55 -0.45 13.63
CA CYS A 265 -0.88 -1.64 13.12
C CYS A 265 -1.83 -2.49 12.29
N TYR A 266 -1.37 -3.02 11.16
CA TYR A 266 -2.10 -4.03 10.41
C TYR A 266 -1.14 -5.01 9.70
N PRO A 267 -1.62 -6.22 9.31
CA PRO A 267 -0.79 -7.18 8.61
C PRO A 267 -0.36 -6.66 7.23
N GLY A 268 0.94 -6.57 7.01
CA GLY A 268 1.53 -6.17 5.74
C GLY A 268 1.66 -7.35 4.78
N LEU A 269 1.69 -7.03 3.48
CA LEU A 269 2.11 -7.94 2.41
C LEU A 269 3.40 -7.42 1.76
N LEU A 270 4.16 -8.33 1.15
CA LEU A 270 5.36 -8.07 0.37
C LEU A 270 5.19 -8.64 -1.04
N ARG A 271 5.25 -7.78 -2.07
CA ARG A 271 5.22 -8.25 -3.45
C ARG A 271 6.49 -9.01 -3.84
N VAL A 272 6.29 -10.15 -4.49
CA VAL A 272 7.35 -10.97 -5.08
C VAL A 272 7.06 -11.26 -6.55
N GLU A 273 8.11 -11.41 -7.33
CA GLU A 273 8.06 -11.96 -8.68
C GLU A 273 8.87 -13.26 -8.74
N VAL A 274 8.57 -14.08 -9.75
CA VAL A 274 9.40 -15.22 -10.11
C VAL A 274 10.48 -14.78 -11.09
N LEU A 275 11.71 -15.14 -10.79
CA LEU A 275 12.89 -14.94 -11.61
C LEU A 275 12.89 -15.97 -12.76
N LEU A 276 12.46 -15.52 -13.94
CA LEU A 276 12.30 -16.39 -15.12
C LEU A 276 13.57 -16.50 -15.96
N GLU A 277 14.37 -15.43 -15.99
CA GLU A 277 15.51 -15.27 -16.89
C GLU A 277 16.76 -14.82 -16.09
N GLU A 278 17.15 -15.59 -15.07
CA GLU A 278 18.21 -15.23 -14.11
C GLU A 278 19.55 -14.94 -14.79
N GLU A 279 19.86 -15.62 -15.88
CA GLU A 279 21.09 -15.43 -16.64
C GLU A 279 21.16 -14.04 -17.30
N THR A 280 20.00 -13.48 -17.68
CA THR A 280 19.90 -12.19 -18.38
C THR A 280 19.57 -11.05 -17.42
N TYR A 281 18.73 -11.34 -16.43
CA TYR A 281 18.21 -10.39 -15.45
C TYR A 281 18.44 -10.91 -14.02
N PRO A 282 19.70 -11.07 -13.58
CA PRO A 282 19.99 -11.59 -12.26
C PRO A 282 19.53 -10.62 -11.16
N THR A 283 19.38 -11.17 -9.96
CA THR A 283 19.26 -10.38 -8.71
C THR A 283 20.58 -9.67 -8.39
N GLN A 284 20.61 -8.93 -7.28
CA GLN A 284 21.84 -8.25 -6.86
C GLN A 284 22.99 -9.27 -6.66
N PRO A 285 24.19 -9.00 -7.20
CA PRO A 285 25.33 -9.92 -7.07
C PRO A 285 25.97 -9.85 -5.68
N GLU A 286 25.82 -8.71 -5.01
CA GLU A 286 26.32 -8.45 -3.67
C GLU A 286 25.12 -8.01 -2.82
N LEU A 287 24.95 -8.63 -1.66
CA LEU A 287 23.91 -8.29 -0.72
C LEU A 287 24.28 -7.01 0.04
N ASP A 288 23.28 -6.36 0.61
CA ASP A 288 23.50 -5.35 1.65
C ASP A 288 24.36 -5.94 2.79
N PRO A 289 25.15 -5.12 3.52
CA PRO A 289 26.20 -5.57 4.45
C PRO A 289 25.69 -6.29 5.72
N VAL A 290 24.38 -6.52 5.84
CA VAL A 290 23.79 -7.34 6.89
C VAL A 290 24.00 -8.82 6.51
N PRO A 291 24.67 -9.63 7.34
CA PRO A 291 24.90 -11.03 7.03
C PRO A 291 23.58 -11.82 7.03
N VAL A 292 23.49 -12.82 6.16
CA VAL A 292 22.37 -13.75 6.11
C VAL A 292 22.61 -14.83 7.16
N THR A 293 21.78 -14.86 8.20
CA THR A 293 21.78 -15.96 9.18
C THR A 293 21.25 -17.24 8.55
N PRO A 294 21.82 -18.43 8.82
CA PRO A 294 21.23 -19.70 8.36
C PRO A 294 19.80 -19.90 8.89
N HIS A 295 18.89 -20.27 8.01
CA HIS A 295 17.48 -20.53 8.31
C HIS A 295 16.93 -21.64 7.40
N GLU A 296 15.76 -22.16 7.74
CA GLU A 296 15.00 -23.04 6.85
C GLU A 296 14.46 -22.24 5.66
N ASP A 297 14.55 -22.81 4.45
CA ASP A 297 14.05 -22.16 3.24
C ASP A 297 12.56 -21.82 3.38
N ILE A 298 12.17 -20.64 2.89
CA ILE A 298 10.76 -20.25 2.84
C ILE A 298 10.02 -21.20 1.90
N ASP A 299 8.90 -21.77 2.34
CA ASP A 299 8.01 -22.51 1.45
C ASP A 299 7.19 -21.54 0.59
N PRO A 300 7.37 -21.53 -0.75
CA PRO A 300 6.63 -20.63 -1.62
C PRO A 300 5.18 -21.09 -1.89
N ALA A 301 4.77 -22.27 -1.42
CA ALA A 301 3.44 -22.82 -1.70
C ALA A 301 2.27 -21.91 -1.30
N PRO A 302 2.26 -21.29 -0.09
CA PRO A 302 1.15 -20.43 0.32
C PRO A 302 0.99 -19.15 -0.51
N CYS A 303 2.04 -18.74 -1.24
CA CYS A 303 2.03 -17.51 -2.02
C CYS A 303 1.90 -17.71 -3.52
N CYS A 304 2.71 -18.63 -4.04
CA CYS A 304 3.15 -18.52 -5.41
C CYS A 304 3.06 -19.86 -6.17
N HIS A 305 2.58 -20.92 -5.52
CA HIS A 305 2.20 -22.14 -6.25
C HIS A 305 0.83 -21.95 -6.89
N LEU A 306 0.71 -22.38 -8.13
CA LEU A 306 -0.46 -22.22 -8.97
C LEU A 306 -1.03 -23.58 -9.35
N LYS A 307 -2.36 -23.68 -9.43
CA LYS A 307 -3.00 -24.82 -10.07
C LYS A 307 -2.77 -24.79 -11.57
N ALA A 308 -2.99 -25.94 -12.21
CA ALA A 308 -2.75 -26.10 -13.66
C ALA A 308 -3.49 -25.06 -14.53
N ALA A 309 -4.65 -24.57 -14.06
CA ALA A 309 -5.45 -23.57 -14.78
C ALA A 309 -4.83 -22.17 -14.81
N ALA A 310 -3.93 -21.84 -13.88
CA ALA A 310 -3.26 -20.53 -13.82
C ALA A 310 -1.79 -20.57 -14.26
N HIS A 311 -1.29 -21.77 -14.56
CA HIS A 311 0.08 -22.00 -15.00
C HIS A 311 0.30 -21.62 -16.47
N GLU A 312 1.38 -20.89 -16.73
CA GLU A 312 1.89 -20.62 -18.08
C GLU A 312 3.43 -20.65 -18.04
N GLU A 313 4.09 -20.67 -19.20
CA GLU A 313 5.56 -20.55 -19.28
C GLU A 313 6.09 -19.32 -18.51
N LYS A 314 5.35 -18.21 -18.56
CA LYS A 314 5.67 -16.97 -17.85
C LYS A 314 5.20 -16.94 -16.40
N ARG A 315 4.53 -17.99 -15.91
CA ARG A 315 3.99 -18.15 -14.56
C ARG A 315 4.12 -19.61 -14.12
N PRO A 316 5.31 -20.03 -13.66
CA PRO A 316 5.57 -21.41 -13.32
C PRO A 316 4.66 -21.89 -12.18
N ALA A 317 4.28 -23.17 -12.22
CA ALA A 317 3.27 -23.71 -11.32
C ALA A 317 3.78 -23.85 -9.87
N LYS A 318 5.07 -24.12 -9.71
CA LYS A 318 5.69 -24.38 -8.40
C LYS A 318 7.09 -23.77 -8.35
N PRO A 319 7.20 -22.43 -8.38
CA PRO A 319 8.51 -21.79 -8.22
C PRO A 319 9.10 -22.20 -6.87
N THR A 320 10.42 -22.39 -6.84
CA THR A 320 11.19 -22.60 -5.62
C THR A 320 11.56 -21.24 -5.01
N SER A 321 11.88 -21.20 -3.72
CA SER A 321 12.15 -19.94 -3.02
C SER A 321 13.40 -19.21 -3.50
N ASP A 322 14.39 -19.91 -4.05
CA ASP A 322 15.57 -19.31 -4.69
C ASP A 322 15.26 -18.56 -6.00
N LYS A 323 14.05 -18.75 -6.54
CA LYS A 323 13.53 -18.06 -7.73
C LYS A 323 12.59 -16.92 -7.38
N LEU A 324 12.34 -16.63 -6.11
CA LEU A 324 11.47 -15.52 -5.70
C LEU A 324 12.30 -14.32 -5.27
N PHE A 325 11.94 -13.13 -5.76
CA PHE A 325 12.64 -11.89 -5.44
C PHE A 325 11.70 -10.71 -5.25
N LEU A 326 12.17 -9.71 -4.49
CA LEU A 326 11.54 -8.41 -4.30
C LEU A 326 12.33 -7.32 -5.03
N TRP A 327 11.69 -6.21 -5.41
CA TRP A 327 12.34 -5.07 -6.08
C TRP A 327 12.06 -3.69 -5.46
N GLU A 328 11.21 -3.63 -4.44
CA GLU A 328 10.64 -2.35 -3.92
C GLU A 328 11.17 -1.93 -2.57
N THR A 329 11.95 -2.79 -1.93
CA THR A 329 12.52 -2.57 -0.60
C THR A 329 13.74 -3.46 -0.41
N ASN A 330 14.55 -3.10 0.58
CA ASN A 330 15.75 -3.80 1.00
C ASN A 330 15.95 -3.63 2.52
N ILE A 331 16.93 -4.33 3.08
CA ILE A 331 17.13 -4.38 4.53
C ILE A 331 17.52 -3.02 5.13
N ILE A 332 18.12 -2.10 4.37
CA ILE A 332 18.45 -0.75 4.89
C ILE A 332 17.19 0.05 5.25
N ALA A 333 16.03 -0.20 4.61
CA ALA A 333 14.80 0.52 4.88
C ALA A 333 14.01 -0.06 6.07
N LEU A 334 14.20 -1.35 6.35
CA LEU A 334 13.39 -2.12 7.30
C LEU A 334 13.96 -2.09 8.71
N GLY A 335 13.11 -2.30 9.69
CA GLY A 335 13.51 -2.54 11.08
C GLY A 335 12.64 -3.62 11.70
N VAL A 336 13.04 -4.12 12.86
CA VAL A 336 12.34 -5.19 13.57
C VAL A 336 11.85 -4.74 14.93
N ARG A 337 10.75 -5.30 15.41
CA ARG A 337 10.18 -5.06 16.73
C ARG A 337 9.75 -6.38 17.36
N HIS A 338 9.97 -6.52 18.66
CA HIS A 338 9.38 -7.62 19.42
C HIS A 338 8.00 -7.23 19.97
N MET A 339 6.98 -8.07 19.73
CA MET A 339 5.62 -7.90 20.20
C MET A 339 5.16 -9.18 20.90
N GLU A 340 4.67 -9.09 22.14
CA GLU A 340 4.44 -10.25 23.02
C GLU A 340 3.60 -11.38 22.39
N ALA A 341 2.53 -11.07 21.66
CA ALA A 341 1.66 -12.08 21.02
C ALA A 341 2.06 -12.46 19.58
N LEU A 342 2.98 -11.72 18.96
CA LEU A 342 3.39 -11.92 17.56
C LEU A 342 4.85 -12.38 17.42
N GLY A 343 5.64 -12.32 18.50
CA GLY A 343 7.09 -12.53 18.45
C GLY A 343 7.80 -11.39 17.74
N TRP A 344 8.80 -11.71 16.94
CA TRP A 344 9.50 -10.71 16.12
C TRP A 344 8.72 -10.39 14.84
N VAL A 345 8.55 -9.10 14.57
CA VAL A 345 7.95 -8.59 13.34
C VAL A 345 8.88 -7.58 12.66
N ALA A 346 8.93 -7.60 11.33
CA ALA A 346 9.49 -6.54 10.52
C ALA A 346 8.46 -5.41 10.33
N LEU A 347 8.91 -4.17 10.47
CA LEU A 347 8.13 -2.97 10.17
C LEU A 347 8.43 -2.51 8.75
N LEU A 348 7.43 -2.57 7.86
CA LEU A 348 7.59 -2.00 6.52
C LEU A 348 7.60 -0.47 6.59
N ARG A 349 8.33 0.14 5.67
CA ARG A 349 8.50 1.60 5.66
C ARG A 349 7.23 2.32 5.21
N GLY A 350 7.05 3.55 5.66
CA GLY A 350 5.90 4.40 5.30
C GLY A 350 5.58 5.45 6.36
N PRO A 351 5.26 5.03 7.60
CA PRO A 351 4.76 5.97 8.60
C PRO A 351 5.75 7.04 8.99
N ARG A 352 5.25 8.27 9.16
CA ARG A 352 6.02 9.41 9.63
C ARG A 352 5.25 10.10 10.75
N PRO A 353 5.91 10.56 11.83
CA PRO A 353 5.26 11.41 12.82
C PRO A 353 4.68 12.66 12.15
N ARG A 354 3.40 12.94 12.39
CA ARG A 354 2.77 14.20 12.00
C ARG A 354 2.97 15.23 13.11
N GLN A 355 2.89 16.50 12.76
CA GLN A 355 2.94 17.57 13.76
C GLN A 355 1.77 17.38 14.75
N GLY A 356 2.09 17.27 16.04
CA GLY A 356 1.10 17.01 17.09
C GLY A 356 0.79 15.52 17.34
N GLU A 357 1.29 14.61 16.51
CA GLU A 357 1.13 13.15 16.68
C GLU A 357 2.38 12.54 17.30
N TYR A 358 2.64 12.91 18.56
CA TYR A 358 3.73 12.30 19.30
C TYR A 358 3.35 10.88 19.76
N GLY A 359 4.30 9.94 19.66
CA GLY A 359 4.11 8.57 20.16
C GLY A 359 3.23 7.65 19.31
N LEU A 360 2.65 8.11 18.19
CA LEU A 360 1.79 7.26 17.35
C LEU A 360 2.57 6.32 16.42
N THR A 361 3.80 6.67 16.07
CA THR A 361 4.67 5.79 15.26
C THR A 361 5.27 4.71 16.13
N VAL A 362 5.25 3.48 15.63
CA VAL A 362 5.89 2.34 16.29
C VAL A 362 7.41 2.41 16.05
N SER A 363 8.17 2.39 17.13
CA SER A 363 9.64 2.32 17.06
C SER A 363 10.14 0.90 16.80
N ASP A 364 11.27 0.80 16.10
CA ASP A 364 11.92 -0.44 15.71
C ASP A 364 13.44 -0.42 15.96
N TYR A 365 14.03 -1.60 15.90
CA TYR A 365 15.46 -1.82 15.85
C TYR A 365 15.89 -1.88 14.39
N TRP A 366 16.76 -0.94 13.99
CA TRP A 366 17.24 -0.81 12.62
C TRP A 366 18.65 -1.39 12.47
N SER A 367 18.93 -2.01 11.33
CA SER A 367 20.24 -2.58 10.99
C SER A 367 21.40 -1.57 11.07
N GLY A 368 21.15 -0.27 10.88
CA GLY A 368 22.17 0.76 11.09
C GLY A 368 22.58 0.98 12.55
N THR A 369 21.82 0.50 13.54
CA THR A 369 22.21 0.53 14.97
C THR A 369 23.52 -0.22 15.20
N ASN A 370 23.74 -1.33 14.49
CA ASN A 370 24.99 -2.12 14.53
C ASN A 370 26.03 -1.68 13.51
N LYS A 371 25.86 -0.51 12.90
CA LYS A 371 26.81 0.08 11.95
C LYS A 371 27.05 -0.77 10.70
N TYR A 372 26.15 -1.69 10.34
CA TYR A 372 26.25 -2.43 9.08
C TYR A 372 26.38 -1.50 7.87
N PHE A 373 25.74 -0.33 7.93
CA PHE A 373 25.72 0.66 6.85
C PHE A 373 26.70 1.82 7.03
N ASP A 374 27.71 1.67 7.90
CA ASP A 374 28.70 2.71 8.23
C ASP A 374 28.06 4.07 8.55
N LYS A 375 28.17 5.02 7.61
CA LYS A 375 27.67 6.40 7.72
C LYS A 375 26.39 6.63 6.93
N GLN A 376 25.86 5.61 6.24
CA GLN A 376 24.62 5.77 5.50
C GLN A 376 23.46 5.91 6.47
N ARG A 377 22.50 6.77 6.11
CA ARG A 377 21.30 7.00 6.91
C ARG A 377 20.18 6.10 6.44
N ARG A 378 19.30 5.71 7.36
CA ARG A 378 18.06 5.04 7.02
C ARG A 378 17.25 5.90 6.03
N PRO A 379 16.74 5.31 4.93
CA PRO A 379 15.81 6.00 4.04
C PRO A 379 14.65 6.67 4.78
N ASN A 380 14.27 7.86 4.33
CA ASN A 380 13.13 8.56 4.90
C ASN A 380 11.84 7.74 4.72
N PRO A 381 10.88 7.81 5.64
CA PRO A 381 9.66 7.01 5.55
C PRO A 381 8.88 7.14 4.24
N GLY A 382 8.91 8.31 3.60
CA GLY A 382 8.21 8.60 2.36
C GLY A 382 9.00 8.36 1.08
N GLU A 383 10.18 7.73 1.14
CA GLU A 383 10.98 7.43 -0.06
C GLU A 383 10.32 6.30 -0.86
N PHE A 384 9.64 6.66 -1.96
CA PHE A 384 8.84 5.73 -2.77
C PHE A 384 9.61 4.53 -3.33
N ASN A 385 10.93 4.64 -3.50
CA ASN A 385 11.79 3.54 -3.95
C ASN A 385 12.11 2.50 -2.86
N MET A 386 11.71 2.74 -1.61
CA MET A 386 11.99 1.89 -0.46
C MET A 386 10.73 1.51 0.33
N ILE A 387 9.55 1.85 -0.21
CA ILE A 387 8.32 1.86 0.56
C ILE A 387 7.54 0.54 0.44
N ASN A 388 8.03 -0.48 -0.27
CA ASN A 388 7.35 -1.75 -0.58
C ASN A 388 5.86 -1.61 -0.87
N ASN A 389 5.48 -1.63 -2.14
CA ASN A 389 4.09 -1.52 -2.51
C ASN A 389 3.45 -2.92 -2.57
N GLN A 390 2.15 -3.01 -2.27
CA GLN A 390 1.40 -4.26 -2.15
C GLN A 390 0.55 -4.59 -3.38
N GLY A 391 0.35 -3.65 -4.30
CA GLY A 391 -0.59 -3.78 -5.42
C GLY A 391 -2.05 -3.96 -4.96
N GLY A 392 -2.34 -3.63 -3.70
CA GLY A 392 -3.66 -3.71 -3.11
C GLY A 392 -3.60 -3.70 -1.58
N TRP A 393 -4.71 -4.08 -0.95
CA TRP A 393 -4.83 -4.18 0.50
C TRP A 393 -6.01 -5.09 0.87
N MET A 394 -5.92 -5.62 2.10
CA MET A 394 -7.00 -6.36 2.75
C MET A 394 -7.45 -5.60 4.00
N GLY A 395 -8.73 -5.69 4.32
CA GLY A 395 -9.26 -5.17 5.57
C GLY A 395 -10.58 -5.82 5.94
N THR A 396 -10.77 -6.07 7.23
CA THR A 396 -12.07 -6.45 7.79
C THR A 396 -13.02 -5.25 7.75
N ARG A 397 -14.33 -5.52 7.82
CA ARG A 397 -15.36 -4.48 7.96
C ARG A 397 -15.05 -3.53 9.13
N GLN A 398 -14.68 -4.07 10.30
CA GLN A 398 -14.31 -3.27 11.47
C GLN A 398 -13.07 -2.43 11.22
N GLN A 399 -11.99 -3.00 10.68
CA GLN A 399 -10.78 -2.23 10.36
C GLN A 399 -11.10 -1.06 9.42
N ILE A 400 -11.84 -1.31 8.34
CA ILE A 400 -12.21 -0.26 7.38
C ILE A 400 -13.05 0.83 8.03
N TRP A 401 -13.98 0.44 8.92
CA TRP A 401 -14.77 1.41 9.68
C TRP A 401 -13.89 2.27 10.57
N GLU A 402 -13.01 1.66 11.38
CA GLU A 402 -12.06 2.40 12.24
C GLU A 402 -11.12 3.30 11.42
N TRP A 403 -10.66 2.81 10.26
CA TRP A 403 -9.86 3.61 9.33
C TRP A 403 -10.64 4.84 8.89
N HIS A 404 -11.92 4.67 8.57
CA HIS A 404 -12.77 5.75 8.13
C HIS A 404 -13.11 6.77 9.22
N THR A 405 -13.46 6.32 10.40
CA THR A 405 -13.99 7.19 11.46
C THR A 405 -12.90 7.81 12.33
N GLU A 406 -11.77 7.11 12.53
CA GLU A 406 -10.86 7.43 13.63
C GLU A 406 -9.39 7.57 13.20
N ILE A 407 -8.95 6.86 12.16
CA ILE A 407 -7.52 6.83 11.83
C ILE A 407 -7.15 7.73 10.64
N CYS A 408 -7.88 7.62 9.54
CA CYS A 408 -7.56 8.30 8.29
C CYS A 408 -8.11 9.74 8.30
N PRO A 409 -7.26 10.76 8.14
CA PRO A 409 -7.72 12.14 8.00
C PRO A 409 -8.59 12.31 6.77
N GLY A 410 -9.77 12.91 6.93
CA GLY A 410 -10.76 13.05 5.85
C GLY A 410 -11.55 11.76 5.54
N GLY A 411 -11.29 10.67 6.28
CA GLY A 411 -11.97 9.39 6.12
C GLY A 411 -11.44 8.53 4.99
N PHE A 412 -11.42 7.21 5.21
CA PHE A 412 -10.92 6.21 4.26
C PHE A 412 -11.86 5.93 3.07
N LEU A 413 -13.17 6.05 3.30
CA LEU A 413 -14.23 5.86 2.31
C LEU A 413 -14.74 7.22 1.79
N PRO A 414 -15.29 7.28 0.56
CA PRO A 414 -15.78 8.53 -0.03
C PRO A 414 -17.02 9.10 0.70
N PRO A 415 -17.29 10.41 0.60
CA PRO A 415 -16.66 11.38 -0.32
C PRO A 415 -15.25 11.80 0.11
N PHE A 416 -14.36 12.03 -0.86
CA PHE A 416 -12.97 12.42 -0.57
C PHE A 416 -12.83 13.94 -0.61
N GLU A 417 -13.20 14.58 0.49
CA GLU A 417 -13.27 16.04 0.51
C GLU A 417 -11.94 16.70 0.93
N GLY A 418 -11.81 17.97 0.55
CA GLY A 418 -10.73 18.82 1.03
C GLY A 418 -10.87 19.11 2.54
N PRO A 419 -9.79 19.48 3.24
CA PRO A 419 -8.44 19.71 2.71
C PRO A 419 -7.58 18.44 2.65
N HIS A 420 -8.08 17.30 3.13
CA HIS A 420 -7.29 16.09 3.25
C HIS A 420 -7.07 15.41 1.91
N TYR A 421 -8.10 15.37 1.06
CA TYR A 421 -7.99 14.84 -0.29
C TYR A 421 -7.98 15.97 -1.31
N ASN A 422 -6.83 16.17 -1.95
CA ASN A 422 -6.74 17.13 -3.06
C ASN A 422 -7.49 16.58 -4.27
N TRP A 423 -8.30 17.45 -4.90
CA TRP A 423 -9.01 17.15 -6.14
C TRP A 423 -9.85 15.87 -6.05
N ASP A 424 -10.57 15.69 -4.94
CA ASP A 424 -11.39 14.49 -4.72
C ASP A 424 -10.58 13.18 -4.78
N GLY A 425 -9.32 13.25 -4.36
CA GLY A 425 -8.41 12.10 -4.40
C GLY A 425 -7.88 11.78 -5.81
N LEU A 426 -8.13 12.64 -6.80
CA LEU A 426 -7.69 12.45 -8.19
C LEU A 426 -6.28 12.98 -8.44
N ASP A 427 -5.44 12.99 -7.41
CA ASP A 427 -4.03 13.33 -7.54
C ASP A 427 -3.31 12.30 -8.43
N PRO A 428 -2.91 12.69 -9.65
CA PRO A 428 -2.44 11.77 -10.68
C PRO A 428 -0.93 11.52 -10.58
N ARG A 429 -0.28 11.97 -9.50
CA ARG A 429 1.18 11.87 -9.40
C ARG A 429 1.66 10.43 -9.21
N ASN A 430 0.82 9.53 -8.69
CA ASN A 430 1.23 8.16 -8.40
C ASN A 430 0.06 7.18 -8.44
N VAL A 431 0.12 6.18 -9.34
CA VAL A 431 -0.85 5.07 -9.40
C VAL A 431 -0.90 4.30 -8.08
N GLU A 432 0.26 4.16 -7.45
CA GLU A 432 0.46 3.41 -6.22
C GLU A 432 -0.20 4.07 -5.02
N PHE A 433 -0.64 5.33 -5.14
CA PHE A 433 -1.34 6.00 -4.06
C PHE A 433 -2.60 5.24 -3.66
N TRP A 434 -3.40 4.84 -4.65
CA TRP A 434 -4.63 4.08 -4.43
C TRP A 434 -4.42 2.58 -4.58
N SER A 435 -3.77 2.16 -5.68
CA SER A 435 -3.64 0.73 -5.97
C SER A 435 -2.65 0.09 -5.00
N GLY A 436 -1.49 0.72 -4.82
CA GLY A 436 -0.45 0.24 -3.94
C GLY A 436 -0.63 0.51 -2.44
N GLY A 437 -1.78 1.09 -2.06
CA GLY A 437 -2.12 1.37 -0.68
C GLY A 437 -1.24 2.43 -0.01
N LEU A 438 -0.47 3.26 -0.73
CA LEU A 438 0.36 4.30 -0.09
C LEU A 438 -0.50 5.28 0.74
N ASN A 439 -1.79 5.43 0.40
CA ASN A 439 -2.74 6.21 1.17
C ASN A 439 -2.99 5.65 2.59
N LEU A 440 -2.68 4.38 2.84
CA LEU A 440 -2.79 3.76 4.16
C LEU A 440 -1.59 4.07 5.03
N PHE A 441 -0.37 4.02 4.49
CA PHE A 441 0.84 3.99 5.33
C PHE A 441 1.79 5.17 5.16
N THR A 442 1.51 6.14 4.29
CA THR A 442 2.26 7.41 4.26
C THR A 442 1.58 8.47 5.12
N ALA A 443 2.28 9.55 5.50
CA ALA A 443 1.72 10.59 6.37
C ALA A 443 1.12 11.79 5.61
N ARG A 444 1.51 11.99 4.35
CA ARG A 444 1.11 13.17 3.56
C ARG A 444 -0.23 12.87 2.89
N HIS A 445 -1.34 13.14 3.61
CA HIS A 445 -2.74 12.91 3.19
C HIS A 445 -3.22 11.45 3.29
N ALA A 446 -2.80 10.75 4.33
CA ALA A 446 -2.94 9.30 4.42
C ALA A 446 -3.10 8.83 5.89
N CYS A 447 -3.43 7.55 6.07
CA CYS A 447 -3.83 6.99 7.36
C CYS A 447 -2.65 6.76 8.33
N ASN A 448 -1.41 6.85 7.84
CA ASN A 448 -0.19 6.67 8.62
C ASN A 448 -0.12 5.33 9.38
N MET A 449 -0.63 4.27 8.76
CA MET A 449 -0.69 2.90 9.29
C MET A 449 0.68 2.21 9.24
N GLN A 450 1.06 1.52 10.31
CA GLN A 450 2.23 0.66 10.37
C GLN A 450 1.89 -0.76 9.89
N ARG A 451 2.66 -1.23 8.92
CA ARG A 451 2.55 -2.57 8.37
C ARG A 451 3.52 -3.52 9.05
N LEU A 452 3.04 -4.71 9.40
CA LEU A 452 3.79 -5.73 10.11
C LEU A 452 3.98 -6.99 9.26
N VAL A 453 5.20 -7.52 9.23
CA VAL A 453 5.50 -8.84 8.64
C VAL A 453 6.12 -9.72 9.72
N MET A 454 5.51 -10.87 10.02
CA MET A 454 5.98 -11.81 11.03
C MET A 454 7.27 -12.49 10.61
N LEU A 455 8.18 -12.63 11.57
CA LEU A 455 9.48 -13.28 11.40
C LEU A 455 9.63 -14.54 12.26
N GLU A 456 8.64 -14.87 13.08
CA GLU A 456 8.71 -15.98 14.03
C GLU A 456 8.86 -17.34 13.34
N SER A 457 8.32 -17.49 12.12
CA SER A 457 8.47 -18.71 11.33
C SER A 457 8.55 -18.41 9.83
N PRO A 458 9.30 -19.22 9.05
CA PRO A 458 9.31 -19.12 7.58
C PRO A 458 7.91 -19.26 6.98
N ASP A 459 7.09 -20.13 7.58
CA ASP A 459 5.69 -20.39 7.21
C ASP A 459 4.81 -19.12 7.36
N GLY A 460 4.95 -18.42 8.48
CA GLY A 460 4.27 -17.14 8.70
C GLY A 460 4.72 -16.06 7.71
N PHE A 461 6.03 -15.96 7.46
CA PHE A 461 6.58 -15.02 6.48
C PHE A 461 6.07 -15.30 5.05
N ALA A 462 6.01 -16.58 4.64
CA ALA A 462 5.53 -17.01 3.34
C ALA A 462 4.09 -16.55 3.03
N ARG A 463 3.19 -16.61 4.03
CA ARG A 463 1.79 -16.19 3.91
C ARG A 463 1.60 -14.68 3.79
N GLN A 464 2.67 -13.90 3.93
CA GLN A 464 2.67 -12.46 3.72
C GLN A 464 3.38 -12.07 2.42
N LEU A 465 3.85 -13.03 1.63
CA LEU A 465 4.30 -12.79 0.26
C LEU A 465 3.09 -12.80 -0.67
N ILE A 466 3.06 -11.90 -1.65
CA ILE A 466 2.02 -11.86 -2.67
C ILE A 466 2.65 -11.90 -4.06
N TYR A 467 2.17 -12.83 -4.89
CA TYR A 467 2.76 -13.07 -6.20
C TYR A 467 2.25 -12.09 -7.25
N HIS A 468 3.15 -11.24 -7.74
CA HIS A 468 2.96 -10.40 -8.93
C HIS A 468 3.19 -11.20 -10.20
N SER A 469 2.09 -11.77 -10.70
CA SER A 469 2.07 -12.77 -11.76
C SER A 469 2.50 -12.25 -13.15
N ALA A 470 2.62 -10.93 -13.33
CA ALA A 470 3.08 -10.36 -14.59
C ALA A 470 4.58 -10.60 -14.87
N ASN A 471 5.39 -10.90 -13.84
CA ASN A 471 6.82 -11.22 -13.93
C ASN A 471 7.60 -10.29 -14.89
N ASN A 472 7.29 -8.99 -14.84
CA ASN A 472 7.76 -8.00 -15.81
C ASN A 472 8.77 -7.03 -15.21
N LYS A 473 8.95 -6.98 -13.88
CA LYS A 473 9.82 -6.00 -13.22
C LYS A 473 11.29 -6.29 -13.49
N GLN A 474 11.67 -7.56 -13.64
CA GLN A 474 13.02 -7.94 -14.09
C GLN A 474 13.42 -7.28 -15.43
N ARG A 475 12.46 -7.12 -16.36
CA ARG A 475 12.66 -6.48 -17.67
C ARG A 475 12.47 -4.96 -17.64
N GLN A 476 11.52 -4.46 -16.85
CA GLN A 476 11.21 -3.02 -16.75
C GLN A 476 12.25 -2.25 -15.93
N LEU A 477 12.81 -2.87 -14.89
CA LEU A 477 13.65 -2.21 -13.88
C LEU A 477 15.10 -2.70 -13.93
N THR A 478 15.61 -2.99 -15.13
CA THR A 478 17.00 -3.43 -15.34
C THR A 478 18.04 -2.45 -14.80
N TRP A 479 17.70 -1.16 -14.71
CA TRP A 479 18.54 -0.12 -14.10
C TRP A 479 18.54 -0.15 -12.56
N ARG A 480 17.62 -0.91 -11.95
CA ARG A 480 17.51 -1.15 -10.50
C ARG A 480 17.88 -2.58 -10.08
N LYS A 481 18.63 -3.33 -10.89
CA LYS A 481 19.06 -4.70 -10.55
C LYS A 481 19.69 -4.84 -9.15
N LYS A 482 20.37 -3.79 -8.67
CA LYS A 482 20.93 -3.71 -7.31
C LYS A 482 19.91 -3.65 -6.17
N SER A 483 18.62 -3.55 -6.48
CA SER A 483 17.53 -3.59 -5.50
C SER A 483 16.75 -4.90 -5.54
N PHE A 484 17.14 -5.82 -6.42
CA PHE A 484 16.49 -7.12 -6.53
C PHE A 484 17.10 -8.06 -5.49
N VAL A 485 16.33 -8.40 -4.46
CA VAL A 485 16.76 -9.24 -3.34
C VAL A 485 15.96 -10.53 -3.35
N LYS A 486 16.62 -11.69 -3.26
CA LYS A 486 15.89 -12.97 -3.12
C LYS A 486 15.21 -13.03 -1.75
N ILE A 487 14.07 -13.72 -1.68
CA ILE A 487 13.26 -13.74 -0.45
C ILE A 487 14.01 -14.36 0.74
N ASN A 488 14.77 -15.45 0.52
CA ASN A 488 15.54 -16.12 1.56
C ASN A 488 16.65 -15.20 2.08
N ASP A 489 17.36 -14.49 1.18
CA ASP A 489 18.39 -13.54 1.58
C ASP A 489 17.81 -12.43 2.47
N LEU A 490 16.69 -11.82 2.05
CA LEU A 490 16.02 -10.78 2.84
C LEU A 490 15.56 -11.29 4.21
N TYR A 491 14.95 -12.48 4.25
CA TYR A 491 14.47 -13.08 5.48
C TYR A 491 15.62 -13.41 6.45
N GLY A 492 16.70 -14.03 5.97
CA GLY A 492 17.89 -14.29 6.78
C GLY A 492 18.59 -13.02 7.26
N GLN A 493 18.57 -11.93 6.48
CA GLN A 493 19.02 -10.61 6.94
C GLN A 493 18.12 -10.05 8.05
N LEU A 494 16.80 -10.15 7.92
CA LEU A 494 15.85 -9.73 8.97
C LEU A 494 16.02 -10.53 10.26
N LEU A 495 16.28 -11.84 10.16
CA LEU A 495 16.59 -12.69 11.32
C LEU A 495 17.89 -12.29 12.01
N THR A 496 18.92 -11.90 11.27
CA THR A 496 20.14 -11.31 11.85
C THR A 496 19.81 -10.05 12.65
N VAL A 497 19.04 -9.12 12.07
CA VAL A 497 18.65 -7.88 12.78
C VAL A 497 17.82 -8.19 14.03
N ALA A 498 16.94 -9.19 13.99
CA ALA A 498 16.16 -9.64 15.16
C ALA A 498 17.05 -10.22 16.26
N LYS A 499 18.06 -11.03 15.92
CA LYS A 499 19.03 -11.56 16.89
C LYS A 499 19.84 -10.47 17.56
N ASP A 500 20.29 -9.48 16.80
CA ASP A 500 21.02 -8.35 17.35
C ASP A 500 20.13 -7.51 18.28
N ALA A 501 18.87 -7.28 17.87
CA ALA A 501 17.87 -6.60 18.68
C ALA A 501 17.60 -7.37 19.99
N GLU A 502 17.55 -8.70 19.93
CA GLU A 502 17.41 -9.55 21.11
C GLU A 502 18.61 -9.44 22.07
N ALA A 503 19.83 -9.39 21.54
CA ALA A 503 21.04 -9.18 22.33
C ALA A 503 21.04 -7.81 23.03
N ASP A 504 20.76 -6.73 22.29
CA ASP A 504 20.65 -5.37 22.84
C ASP A 504 19.52 -5.26 23.88
N MET A 505 18.40 -5.96 23.67
CA MET A 505 17.32 -6.05 24.66
C MET A 505 17.77 -6.76 25.95
N LYS A 506 18.61 -7.81 25.85
CA LYS A 506 19.14 -8.54 27.01
C LYS A 506 20.16 -7.73 27.79
N GLU A 507 20.97 -6.90 27.13
CA GLU A 507 21.96 -6.04 27.78
C GLU A 507 21.35 -4.86 28.55
N LYS A 508 20.16 -4.40 28.13
CA LYS A 508 19.46 -3.27 28.75
C LYS A 508 18.54 -3.64 29.91
N LYS A 509 18.27 -4.93 30.10
CA LYS A 509 17.50 -5.47 31.23
C LYS A 509 18.44 -5.78 32.39
#